data_AF-A0A9D9DC83-F1
#
_entry.id   AF-A0A9D9DC83-F1
#
_cell.length_a   1.000
_cell.length_b   1.000
_cell.length_c   1.000
_cell.angle_alpha   90.00
_cell.angle_beta   90.00
_cell.angle_gamma   90.00
#
_symmetry.space_group_name_H-M   'P 1'
#
loop_
_entity.id
_entity.type
_entity.pdbx_description
1 polymer ?
#
loop_
_entity_poly.entity_id
_entity_poly.type
_entity_poly.pdbx_seq_one_letter_code
_entity_poly.pdbx_strand_id
1 'polypeptide(L)'
;MRFKLLYFGEIFINPKKRSQHISDIRMQFHPQLKKLLEHQPWDNMTQYMMPGATKSPITTRHIGGIDWNPIITPNLKLLAEIDIQMMHPEIVGLPHSDIDNRVKTILDGLRCPQNEHEIGENTPRDIGPIYTLLDDDHLITKLSVNTSHLLSTHMFNPEISRTPDTVFMMLDINVRVAEGTLENLPFMV
;
A
#
# COMPACT_ATOMS: atom_id res chain seq x y z
N MET A 1 -7.92 6.28 13.01
CA MET A 1 -7.90 4.79 13.10
C MET A 1 -6.53 4.24 12.74
N ARG A 2 -6.09 3.12 13.34
CA ARG A 2 -4.73 2.59 13.14
C ARG A 2 -4.73 1.11 12.76
N PHE A 3 -3.90 0.74 11.80
CA PHE A 3 -3.66 -0.66 11.42
C PHE A 3 -2.25 -0.82 10.85
N LYS A 4 -1.81 -2.08 10.73
CA LYS A 4 -0.48 -2.42 10.22
C LYS A 4 -0.58 -3.13 8.88
N LEU A 5 0.29 -2.77 7.95
CA LEU A 5 0.56 -3.53 6.74
C LEU A 5 1.95 -4.13 6.82
N LEU A 6 2.09 -5.34 6.32
CA LEU A 6 3.36 -6.05 6.26
C LEU A 6 3.78 -6.22 4.81
N TYR A 7 5.06 -6.05 4.55
CA TYR A 7 5.66 -6.36 3.26
C TYR A 7 6.92 -7.19 3.49
N PHE A 8 7.10 -8.21 2.66
CA PHE A 8 8.30 -9.02 2.67
C PHE A 8 8.71 -9.36 1.24
N GLY A 9 9.92 -8.97 0.88
CA GLY A 9 10.46 -9.23 -0.44
C GLY A 9 11.53 -8.24 -0.84
N GLU A 10 11.90 -8.31 -2.11
CA GLU A 10 12.93 -7.46 -2.69
C GLU A 10 12.34 -6.10 -3.09
N ILE A 11 13.03 -5.02 -2.76
CA ILE A 11 12.68 -3.68 -3.26
C ILE A 11 13.83 -3.19 -4.12
N PHE A 12 13.61 -3.24 -5.43
CA PHE A 12 14.58 -2.77 -6.39
C PHE A 12 14.47 -1.25 -6.55
N ILE A 13 15.61 -0.58 -6.52
CA ILE A 13 15.71 0.88 -6.72
C ILE A 13 15.38 1.25 -8.18
N ASN A 14 15.96 0.51 -9.14
CA ASN A 14 15.81 0.74 -10.58
C ASN A 14 15.54 -0.57 -11.34
N PRO A 15 14.41 -1.24 -11.10
CA PRO A 15 14.05 -2.46 -11.82
C PRO A 15 13.85 -2.19 -13.32
N LYS A 16 14.34 -3.11 -14.17
CA LYS A 16 14.11 -3.07 -15.62
C LYS A 16 12.63 -3.04 -15.99
N LYS A 17 11.78 -3.73 -15.21
CA LYS A 17 10.31 -3.72 -15.33
C LYS A 17 9.69 -3.02 -14.12
N ARG A 18 9.87 -1.70 -14.02
CA ARG A 18 9.37 -0.89 -12.88
C ARG A 18 7.87 -1.05 -12.63
N SER A 19 7.05 -0.96 -13.68
CA SER A 19 5.60 -1.09 -13.53
C SER A 19 5.18 -2.47 -13.02
N GLN A 20 5.86 -3.53 -13.47
CA GLN A 20 5.63 -4.88 -12.95
C GLN A 20 6.02 -4.98 -11.48
N HIS A 21 7.20 -4.47 -11.12
CA HIS A 21 7.67 -4.50 -9.75
C HIS A 21 6.72 -3.79 -8.78
N ILE A 22 6.21 -2.61 -9.17
CA ILE A 22 5.24 -1.87 -8.37
C ILE A 22 3.90 -2.64 -8.30
N SER A 23 3.43 -3.23 -9.40
CA SER A 23 2.24 -4.10 -9.38
C SER A 23 2.41 -5.29 -8.44
N ASP A 24 3.58 -5.93 -8.40
CA ASP A 24 3.84 -7.06 -7.51
C ASP A 24 3.76 -6.62 -6.03
N ILE A 25 4.30 -5.43 -5.71
CA ILE A 25 4.17 -4.81 -4.38
C ILE A 25 2.70 -4.53 -4.04
N ARG A 26 1.93 -3.91 -4.96
CA ARG A 26 0.49 -3.67 -4.77
C ARG A 26 -0.26 -4.96 -4.45
N MET A 27 0.07 -6.03 -5.18
CA MET A 27 -0.58 -7.34 -5.00
C MET A 27 -0.25 -8.01 -3.66
N GLN A 28 0.88 -7.68 -3.01
CA GLN A 28 1.14 -8.12 -1.64
C GLN A 28 0.27 -7.38 -0.59
N PHE A 29 -0.03 -6.11 -0.82
CA PHE A 29 -0.88 -5.33 0.08
C PHE A 29 -2.38 -5.58 -0.12
N HIS A 30 -2.80 -5.83 -1.36
CA HIS A 30 -4.19 -6.11 -1.74
C HIS A 30 -4.95 -7.04 -0.77
N PRO A 31 -4.48 -8.26 -0.44
CA PRO A 31 -5.21 -9.16 0.45
C PRO A 31 -5.33 -8.64 1.89
N GLN A 32 -4.33 -7.91 2.38
CA GLN A 32 -4.36 -7.30 3.72
C GLN A 32 -5.39 -6.17 3.77
N LEU A 33 -5.45 -5.37 2.71
CA LEU A 33 -6.43 -4.30 2.53
C LEU A 33 -7.85 -4.85 2.34
N LYS A 34 -8.00 -5.93 1.58
CA LYS A 34 -9.27 -6.64 1.45
C LYS A 34 -9.79 -7.10 2.82
N LYS A 35 -8.91 -7.65 3.65
CA LYS A 35 -9.25 -8.04 5.03
C LYS A 35 -9.63 -6.84 5.90
N LEU A 36 -8.97 -5.69 5.73
CA LEU A 36 -9.32 -4.47 6.46
C LEU A 36 -10.78 -4.06 6.24
N LEU A 37 -11.29 -4.25 5.02
CA LEU A 37 -12.67 -3.94 4.66
C LEU A 37 -13.72 -4.84 5.32
N GLU A 38 -13.31 -5.95 5.93
CA GLU A 38 -14.22 -6.83 6.70
C GLU A 38 -14.49 -6.28 8.11
N HIS A 39 -13.87 -5.15 8.47
CA HIS A 39 -13.95 -4.56 9.80
C HIS A 39 -14.48 -3.13 9.77
N GLN A 40 -15.20 -2.76 10.83
CA GLN A 40 -15.65 -1.39 11.05
C GLN A 40 -14.46 -0.42 11.08
N PRO A 41 -14.61 0.79 10.52
CA PRO A 41 -15.80 1.35 9.88
C PRO A 41 -15.94 1.04 8.37
N TRP A 42 -15.02 0.28 7.78
CA TRP A 42 -14.97 0.07 6.33
C TRP A 42 -15.97 -0.95 5.78
N ASP A 43 -16.37 -1.92 6.59
CA ASP A 43 -17.39 -2.91 6.24
C ASP A 43 -18.71 -2.27 5.77
N ASN A 44 -19.14 -1.18 6.42
CA ASN A 44 -20.32 -0.41 6.02
C ASN A 44 -20.16 0.28 4.65
N MET A 45 -18.93 0.45 4.19
CA MET A 45 -18.62 1.15 2.94
C MET A 45 -18.41 0.20 1.75
N THR A 46 -18.24 -1.09 2.00
CA THR A 46 -18.02 -2.10 0.96
C THR A 46 -19.12 -2.12 -0.10
N GLN A 47 -20.36 -1.83 0.29
CA GLN A 47 -21.51 -1.70 -0.62
C GLN A 47 -21.33 -0.60 -1.68
N TYR A 48 -20.50 0.40 -1.39
CA TYR A 48 -20.19 1.48 -2.33
C TYR A 48 -18.92 1.20 -3.17
N MET A 49 -18.13 0.19 -2.79
CA MET A 49 -16.92 -0.19 -3.52
C MET A 49 -17.19 -1.17 -4.68
N MET A 50 -18.45 -1.47 -4.96
CA MET A 50 -18.86 -2.40 -6.02
C MET A 50 -19.02 -1.68 -7.37
N PRO A 51 -18.71 -2.35 -8.50
CA PRO A 51 -18.93 -1.80 -9.84
C PRO A 51 -20.41 -1.42 -10.04
N GLY A 52 -20.68 -0.17 -10.41
CA GLY A 52 -22.04 0.33 -10.69
C GLY A 52 -22.77 1.01 -9.53
N ALA A 53 -22.11 1.22 -8.38
CA ALA A 53 -22.67 2.02 -7.29
C ALA A 53 -22.89 3.48 -7.73
N THR A 54 -24.16 3.88 -7.90
CA THR A 54 -24.50 5.28 -8.16
C THR A 54 -24.33 6.07 -6.86
N LYS A 55 -23.44 7.08 -6.86
CA LYS A 55 -23.04 7.90 -5.69
C LYS A 55 -22.21 7.17 -4.62
N SER A 56 -21.21 6.39 -5.04
CA SER A 56 -20.19 5.91 -4.10
C SER A 56 -19.33 7.07 -3.57
N PRO A 57 -19.11 7.19 -2.25
CA PRO A 57 -18.13 8.10 -1.70
C PRO A 57 -16.69 7.59 -1.94
N ILE A 58 -16.52 6.37 -2.43
CA ILE A 58 -15.23 5.80 -2.84
C ILE A 58 -15.13 5.83 -4.36
N THR A 59 -14.17 6.59 -4.88
CA THR A 59 -13.92 6.66 -6.32
C THR A 59 -13.20 5.41 -6.79
N THR A 60 -13.94 4.42 -7.31
CA THR A 60 -13.33 3.35 -8.10
C THR A 60 -12.68 3.95 -9.34
N ARG A 61 -11.38 3.69 -9.56
CA ARG A 61 -10.69 4.11 -10.77
C ARG A 61 -10.63 2.96 -11.76
N HIS A 62 -11.08 3.22 -12.98
CA HIS A 62 -11.03 2.27 -14.09
C HIS A 62 -9.81 2.56 -14.96
N ILE A 63 -8.73 1.79 -14.81
CA ILE A 63 -7.46 2.03 -15.52
C ILE A 63 -6.93 0.71 -16.07
N GLY A 64 -6.63 0.66 -17.38
CA GLY A 64 -6.11 -0.54 -18.04
C GLY A 64 -7.09 -1.73 -18.03
N GLY A 65 -8.39 -1.45 -17.94
CA GLY A 65 -9.44 -2.46 -17.81
C GLY A 65 -9.51 -3.13 -16.43
N ILE A 66 -8.91 -2.52 -15.40
CA ILE A 66 -8.92 -2.98 -14.01
C ILE A 66 -9.59 -1.93 -13.13
N ASP A 67 -10.40 -2.39 -12.18
CA ASP A 67 -11.03 -1.56 -11.17
C ASP A 67 -10.10 -1.44 -9.96
N TRP A 68 -9.75 -0.20 -9.60
CA TRP A 68 -8.89 0.12 -8.47
C TRP A 68 -9.69 0.83 -7.39
N ASN A 69 -9.67 0.27 -6.17
CA ASN A 69 -10.44 0.77 -5.04
C ASN A 69 -9.50 1.28 -3.94
N PRO A 70 -9.26 2.60 -3.85
CA PRO A 70 -8.46 3.17 -2.78
C PRO A 70 -9.24 3.24 -1.47
N ILE A 71 -8.59 2.85 -0.37
CA ILE A 71 -9.15 2.93 0.98
C ILE A 71 -9.17 4.37 1.52
N ILE A 72 -8.10 5.12 1.26
CA ILE A 72 -7.94 6.52 1.62
C ILE A 72 -8.10 7.34 0.34
N THR A 73 -9.20 8.09 0.27
CA THR A 73 -9.60 8.85 -0.93
C THR A 73 -9.95 10.31 -0.57
N PRO A 74 -9.71 11.28 -1.48
CA PRO A 74 -10.05 12.68 -1.25
C PRO A 74 -11.54 12.91 -1.00
N ASN A 75 -12.42 12.07 -1.56
CA ASN A 75 -13.87 12.18 -1.41
C ASN A 75 -14.32 12.01 0.05
N LEU A 76 -13.67 11.11 0.78
CA LEU A 76 -13.93 10.87 2.20
C LEU A 76 -13.15 11.82 3.11
N LYS A 77 -12.40 12.78 2.55
CA LYS A 77 -11.53 13.70 3.30
C LYS A 77 -10.60 12.95 4.24
N LEU A 78 -10.11 11.78 3.83
CA LEU A 78 -9.19 10.97 4.61
C LEU A 78 -7.75 11.30 4.24
N LEU A 79 -6.88 11.28 5.25
CA LEU A 79 -5.45 11.49 5.14
C LEU A 79 -4.72 10.33 5.81
N ALA A 80 -3.49 10.08 5.36
CA ALA A 80 -2.63 9.05 5.91
C ALA A 80 -1.45 9.67 6.66
N GLU A 81 -1.15 9.10 7.81
CA GLU A 81 0.16 9.18 8.45
C GLU A 81 0.76 7.78 8.42
N ILE A 82 2.00 7.64 7.94
CA ILE A 82 2.66 6.35 7.73
C ILE A 82 3.99 6.33 8.49
N ASP A 83 4.13 5.40 9.42
CA ASP A 83 5.39 5.12 10.10
C ASP A 83 5.91 3.76 9.61
N ILE A 84 7.04 3.77 8.87
CA ILE A 84 7.65 2.59 8.25
C ILE A 84 8.81 2.10 9.12
N GLN A 85 8.74 0.86 9.57
CA GLN A 85 9.89 0.12 10.11
C GLN A 85 10.43 -0.82 9.03
N MET A 86 11.58 -0.47 8.46
CA MET A 86 12.30 -1.26 7.45
C MET A 86 13.39 -2.07 8.14
N MET A 87 13.32 -3.39 8.01
CA MET A 87 14.23 -4.33 8.67
C MET A 87 14.99 -5.15 7.64
N HIS A 88 16.31 -5.12 7.72
CA HIS A 88 17.18 -5.83 6.79
C HIS A 88 17.67 -7.15 7.39
N PRO A 89 17.66 -8.27 6.64
CA PRO A 89 18.14 -9.56 7.13
C PRO A 89 19.66 -9.59 7.37
N GLU A 90 20.42 -8.72 6.71
CA GLU A 90 21.87 -8.64 6.89
C GLU A 90 22.26 -7.74 8.07
N ILE A 91 23.13 -8.25 8.94
CA ILE A 91 23.80 -7.48 10.01
C ILE A 91 25.19 -7.09 9.49
N VAL A 92 25.29 -6.16 8.55
CA VAL A 92 26.61 -5.69 8.09
C VAL A 92 26.62 -4.18 7.91
N GLY A 93 27.66 -3.55 8.47
CA GLY A 93 27.90 -2.09 8.52
C GLY A 93 28.19 -1.43 7.18
N LEU A 94 27.42 -1.77 6.15
CA LEU A 94 27.35 -1.04 4.90
C LEU A 94 26.20 -0.03 5.01
N PRO A 95 26.45 1.26 4.74
CA PRO A 95 25.35 2.21 4.59
C PRO A 95 24.46 1.71 3.45
N HIS A 96 23.22 1.36 3.77
CA HIS A 96 22.22 1.02 2.78
C HIS A 96 21.79 2.33 2.10
N SER A 97 22.57 2.71 1.09
CA SER A 97 22.50 4.02 0.45
C SER A 97 21.38 4.04 -0.59
N ASP A 98 20.12 3.82 -0.19
CA ASP A 98 18.98 4.27 -1.00
C ASP A 98 17.61 4.16 -0.30
N ILE A 99 17.53 4.57 0.97
CA ILE A 99 16.25 4.55 1.70
C ILE A 99 15.18 5.35 0.94
N ASP A 100 15.55 6.49 0.38
CA ASP A 100 14.63 7.37 -0.37
C ASP A 100 14.01 6.65 -1.57
N ASN A 101 14.81 6.06 -2.47
CA ASN A 101 14.23 5.36 -3.62
C ASN A 101 13.44 4.12 -3.23
N ARG A 102 13.85 3.38 -2.19
CA ARG A 102 13.07 2.24 -1.67
C ARG A 102 11.72 2.68 -1.15
N VAL A 103 11.70 3.75 -0.35
CA VAL A 103 10.47 4.33 0.19
C VAL A 103 9.59 4.82 -0.94
N LYS A 104 10.15 5.53 -1.94
CA LYS A 104 9.40 5.96 -3.12
C LYS A 104 8.74 4.79 -3.86
N THR A 105 9.46 3.70 -4.08
CA THR A 105 8.91 2.50 -4.73
C THR A 105 7.78 1.86 -3.91
N ILE A 106 7.88 1.88 -2.58
CA ILE A 106 6.80 1.39 -1.70
C ILE A 106 5.59 2.31 -1.74
N LEU A 107 5.78 3.63 -1.69
CA LEU A 107 4.67 4.58 -1.79
C LEU A 107 3.94 4.46 -3.14
N ASP A 108 4.69 4.27 -4.23
CA ASP A 108 4.14 3.93 -5.55
C ASP A 108 3.29 2.64 -5.51
N GLY A 109 3.71 1.66 -4.70
CA GLY A 109 3.02 0.39 -4.48
C GLY A 109 1.83 0.46 -3.51
N LEU A 110 1.67 1.56 -2.76
CA LEU A 110 0.52 1.79 -1.88
C LEU A 110 -0.61 2.57 -2.57
N ARG A 111 -0.30 3.29 -3.64
CA ARG A 111 -1.26 4.12 -4.39
C ARG A 111 -1.82 3.42 -5.63
N CYS A 112 -3.00 3.85 -6.06
CA CYS A 112 -3.55 3.53 -7.37
C CYS A 112 -2.56 3.91 -8.50
N PRO A 113 -2.48 3.13 -9.59
CA PRO A 113 -1.81 3.59 -10.79
C PRO A 113 -2.49 4.85 -11.32
N GLN A 114 -1.73 5.78 -11.90
CA GLN A 114 -2.29 7.02 -12.47
C GLN A 114 -2.55 6.93 -13.97
N ASN A 115 -1.92 5.96 -14.62
CA ASN A 115 -2.05 5.70 -16.05
C ASN A 115 -1.74 4.21 -16.33
N GLU A 116 -2.04 3.77 -17.55
CA GLU A 116 -1.87 2.36 -17.96
C GLU A 116 -0.40 1.91 -17.95
N HIS A 117 0.55 2.83 -18.11
CA HIS A 117 1.98 2.51 -18.08
C HIS A 117 2.49 2.16 -16.68
N GLU A 118 1.76 2.51 -15.62
CA GLU A 118 2.07 2.12 -14.24
C GLU A 118 1.52 0.74 -13.86
N ILE A 119 0.82 0.06 -14.80
CA ILE A 119 0.28 -1.29 -14.60
C ILE A 119 1.27 -2.31 -15.16
N GLY A 120 1.70 -3.25 -14.30
CA GLY A 120 2.48 -4.40 -14.72
C GLY A 120 1.75 -5.29 -15.72
N GLU A 121 2.47 -5.81 -16.71
CA GLU A 121 1.95 -6.73 -17.74
C GLU A 121 1.21 -7.93 -17.15
N ASN A 122 1.69 -8.46 -16.02
CA ASN A 122 1.14 -9.64 -15.35
C ASN A 122 0.13 -9.29 -14.24
N THR A 123 -0.33 -8.04 -14.16
CA THR A 123 -1.33 -7.65 -13.16
C THR A 123 -2.63 -8.40 -13.44
N PRO A 124 -3.20 -9.15 -12.47
CA PRO A 124 -4.43 -9.90 -12.68
C PRO A 124 -5.61 -8.99 -13.01
N ARG A 125 -6.40 -9.35 -14.03
CA ARG A 125 -7.58 -8.57 -14.47
C ARG A 125 -8.91 -9.19 -14.03
N ASP A 126 -8.92 -10.50 -13.77
CA ASP A 126 -10.15 -11.27 -13.55
C ASP A 126 -10.47 -11.53 -12.06
N ILE A 127 -9.78 -10.86 -11.14
CA ILE A 127 -9.91 -11.09 -9.69
C ILE A 127 -10.90 -10.15 -8.99
N GLY A 128 -11.61 -9.33 -9.76
CA GLY A 128 -12.43 -8.23 -9.25
C GLY A 128 -11.59 -6.99 -8.92
N PRO A 129 -12.12 -6.05 -8.12
CA PRO A 129 -11.43 -4.81 -7.83
C PRO A 129 -10.15 -5.03 -7.01
N ILE A 130 -9.07 -4.38 -7.40
CA ILE A 130 -7.81 -4.36 -6.66
C ILE A 130 -7.84 -3.22 -5.66
N TYR A 131 -7.84 -3.57 -4.37
CA TYR A 131 -7.72 -2.61 -3.28
C TYR A 131 -6.31 -2.06 -3.12
N THR A 132 -6.20 -0.74 -3.02
CA THR A 132 -4.98 0.01 -2.72
C THR A 132 -5.18 0.85 -1.47
N LEU A 133 -4.09 1.24 -0.81
CA LEU A 133 -4.19 2.04 0.40
C LEU A 133 -4.63 3.47 0.06
N LEU A 134 -3.99 4.06 -0.94
CA LEU A 134 -4.13 5.47 -1.29
C LEU A 134 -4.69 5.62 -2.71
N ASP A 135 -5.50 6.66 -2.90
CA ASP A 135 -5.84 7.14 -4.24
C ASP A 135 -4.62 7.80 -4.92
N ASP A 136 -3.88 8.58 -4.14
CA ASP A 136 -2.68 9.29 -4.56
C ASP A 136 -1.75 9.58 -3.36
N ASP A 137 -0.47 9.85 -3.62
CA ASP A 137 0.56 10.05 -2.61
C ASP A 137 0.41 11.35 -1.81
N HIS A 138 -0.21 12.39 -2.41
CA HIS A 138 -0.47 13.68 -1.76
C HIS A 138 -1.35 13.57 -0.49
N LEU A 139 -2.04 12.45 -0.30
CA LEU A 139 -2.86 12.18 0.89
C LEU A 139 -2.02 11.82 2.13
N ILE A 140 -0.72 11.59 1.96
CA ILE A 140 0.21 11.34 3.05
C ILE A 140 0.61 12.69 3.66
N THR A 141 0.30 12.88 4.94
CA THR A 141 0.61 14.11 5.70
C THR A 141 1.76 13.96 6.68
N LYS A 142 2.12 12.71 7.00
CA LYS A 142 3.27 12.37 7.83
C LYS A 142 3.88 11.09 7.31
N LEU A 143 5.20 11.10 7.14
CA LEU A 143 5.98 9.93 6.80
C LEU A 143 7.18 9.85 7.77
N SER A 144 7.32 8.72 8.46
CA SER A 144 8.53 8.40 9.22
C SER A 144 9.09 7.09 8.71
N VAL A 145 10.41 6.99 8.62
CA VAL A 145 11.10 5.78 8.19
C VAL A 145 12.21 5.49 9.17
N ASN A 146 12.13 4.33 9.81
CA ASN A 146 13.14 3.82 10.72
C ASN A 146 13.71 2.54 10.12
N THR A 147 15.03 2.42 10.14
CA THR A 147 15.75 1.25 9.64
C THR A 147 16.34 0.47 10.82
N SER A 148 16.30 -0.85 10.74
CA SER A 148 16.91 -1.73 11.74
C SER A 148 17.35 -3.05 11.13
N HIS A 149 18.02 -3.88 11.92
CA HIS A 149 18.36 -5.25 11.52
C HIS A 149 17.27 -6.23 11.96
N LEU A 150 16.97 -7.19 11.10
CA LEU A 150 16.10 -8.32 11.37
C LEU A 150 16.97 -9.52 11.80
N LEU A 151 16.97 -9.84 13.08
CA LEU A 151 17.79 -10.95 13.61
C LEU A 151 17.23 -12.34 13.27
N SER A 152 15.91 -12.46 13.18
CA SER A 152 15.22 -13.72 12.92
C SER A 152 14.89 -13.86 11.44
N THR A 153 15.86 -14.32 10.65
CA THR A 153 15.68 -14.56 9.21
C THR A 153 15.01 -15.91 8.91
N HIS A 154 15.01 -16.84 9.87
CA HIS A 154 14.42 -18.18 9.73
C HIS A 154 12.87 -18.16 9.64
N MET A 155 12.23 -17.05 10.02
CA MET A 155 10.79 -16.87 9.83
C MET A 155 10.40 -16.67 8.36
N PHE A 156 11.38 -16.43 7.50
CA PHE A 156 11.19 -16.11 6.11
C PHE A 156 11.89 -17.14 5.24
N ASN A 157 11.41 -17.31 4.00
CA ASN A 157 11.96 -18.33 3.10
C ASN A 157 13.49 -18.14 2.96
N PRO A 158 14.32 -19.16 3.27
CA PRO A 158 15.77 -19.05 3.24
C PRO A 158 16.35 -18.74 1.86
N GLU A 159 15.59 -18.91 0.77
CA GLU A 159 16.00 -18.50 -0.57
C GLU A 159 15.85 -16.99 -0.81
N ILE A 160 14.86 -16.35 -0.19
CA ILE A 160 14.59 -14.90 -0.34
C ILE A 160 15.62 -14.09 0.47
N SER A 161 16.07 -14.61 1.61
CA SER A 161 17.00 -13.90 2.52
C SER A 161 18.45 -13.74 2.00
N ARG A 162 18.73 -14.05 0.73
CA ARG A 162 20.09 -14.03 0.15
C ARG A 162 20.40 -12.79 -0.70
N THR A 163 19.42 -11.93 -0.94
CA THR A 163 19.64 -10.73 -1.75
C THR A 163 19.68 -9.48 -0.86
N PRO A 164 20.61 -8.53 -1.13
CA PRO A 164 20.74 -7.31 -0.34
C PRO A 164 19.51 -6.37 -0.49
N ASP A 165 18.69 -6.64 -1.51
CA ASP A 165 17.46 -5.91 -1.77
C ASP A 165 16.25 -6.42 -0.98
N THR A 166 16.38 -7.58 -0.32
CA THR A 166 15.33 -8.15 0.51
C THR A 166 15.18 -7.37 1.80
N VAL A 167 13.95 -6.98 2.09
CA VAL A 167 13.58 -6.26 3.30
C VAL A 167 12.27 -6.79 3.86
N PHE A 168 12.17 -6.75 5.18
CA PHE A 168 10.90 -6.86 5.87
C PHE A 168 10.46 -5.46 6.26
N MET A 169 9.23 -5.08 5.92
CA MET A 169 8.67 -3.80 6.31
C MET A 169 7.39 -3.99 7.08
N MET A 170 7.27 -3.22 8.15
CA MET A 170 6.02 -3.02 8.86
C MET A 170 5.64 -1.55 8.73
N LEU A 171 4.46 -1.30 8.18
CA LEU A 171 3.92 0.04 8.00
C LEU A 171 2.79 0.23 9.00
N ASP A 172 2.98 1.11 9.98
CA ASP A 172 1.91 1.61 10.83
C ASP A 172 1.16 2.70 10.08
N ILE A 173 -0.08 2.41 9.71
CA ILE A 173 -0.97 3.35 9.04
C ILE A 173 -1.89 3.97 10.08
N ASN A 174 -1.87 5.29 10.18
CA ASN A 174 -2.84 6.06 10.95
C ASN A 174 -3.69 6.91 10.00
N VAL A 175 -4.97 6.56 9.89
CA VAL A 175 -5.95 7.27 9.09
C VAL A 175 -6.51 8.44 9.89
N ARG A 176 -6.44 9.64 9.31
CA ARG A 176 -6.93 10.91 9.85
C ARG A 176 -8.08 11.42 8.99
N VAL A 177 -9.03 12.10 9.62
CA VAL A 177 -10.08 12.86 8.93
C VAL A 177 -9.63 14.32 8.83
N ALA A 178 -9.55 14.84 7.61
CA ALA A 178 -9.18 16.24 7.35
C ALA A 178 -10.32 17.20 7.70
N GLU A 179 -11.53 16.83 7.31
CA GLU A 179 -12.76 17.59 7.51
C GLU A 179 -13.91 16.60 7.72
N GLY A 180 -14.76 16.83 8.73
CA GLY A 180 -15.88 15.95 9.04
C GLY A 180 -17.02 16.08 8.04
N THR A 181 -17.46 14.97 7.47
CA THR A 181 -18.64 14.86 6.61
C THR A 181 -19.52 13.70 7.09
N LEU A 182 -20.79 13.64 6.69
CA LEU A 182 -21.69 12.55 7.09
C LEU A 182 -21.14 11.18 6.67
N GLU A 183 -20.45 11.12 5.54
CA GLU A 183 -19.88 9.91 4.96
C GLU A 183 -18.63 9.42 5.72
N ASN A 184 -17.91 10.31 6.41
CA ASN A 184 -16.68 9.95 7.13
C ASN A 184 -16.79 10.00 8.66
N LEU A 185 -17.98 10.32 9.20
CA LEU A 185 -18.26 10.26 10.64
C LEU A 185 -17.75 8.97 11.32
N PRO A 186 -17.89 7.76 10.71
CA PRO A 186 -17.37 6.54 11.32
C PRO A 186 -15.86 6.51 11.54
N PHE A 187 -15.09 7.35 10.85
CA PHE A 187 -13.62 7.45 10.98
C PHE A 187 -13.17 8.44 12.05
N MET A 188 -14.09 9.26 12.57
CA MET A 188 -13.80 10.28 13.58
C MET A 188 -13.92 9.77 15.01
N VAL A 189 -14.55 8.61 15.20
CA VAL A 189 -14.77 7.94 16.50
C VAL A 189 -13.61 6.98 16.81
#